data_AF-A0A660Y2T6-F1
#
_entry.id   AF-A0A660Y2T6-F1
#
_cell.length_a   1.000
_cell.length_b   1.000
_cell.length_c   1.000
_cell.angle_alpha   90.00
_cell.angle_beta   90.00
_cell.angle_gamma   90.00
#
_symmetry.space_group_name_H-M   'P 1'
#
loop_
_entity.id
_entity.type
_entity.pdbx_description
1 polymer ?
#
loop_
_entity_poly.entity_id
_entity_poly.type
_entity_poly.pdbx_seq_one_letter_code
_entity_poly.pdbx_strand_id
1 'polypeptide(L)'
;MKNYSKGKIKFILIAVLLISVNEIVAFELTRPDSTHSIKPRGAMIRSAIFPGWGHLYVHKPVKGLVYFSLEAYHVYKFVQYNDIYRYVKDTKSEIGIEAWHNMTETEKKEKIKDVTGYELHDATWRPREIRNKYAWWCVGFYIIGMLDAYVDAQLYYFPKDNVELTTDNISRSIGISFSWSLRR
;
A
#
# COMPACT_ATOMS: atom_id res chain seq x y z
N MET A 1 32.88 -4.91 19.47
CA MET A 1 33.08 -4.40 18.07
C MET A 1 31.95 -4.74 17.08
N LYS A 2 30.80 -5.31 17.47
CA LYS A 2 29.73 -5.74 16.54
C LYS A 2 28.73 -4.64 16.12
N ASN A 3 28.66 -3.52 16.86
CA ASN A 3 27.68 -2.44 16.60
C ASN A 3 28.13 -1.42 15.54
N TYR A 4 29.43 -1.30 15.28
CA TYR A 4 29.96 -0.32 14.32
C TYR A 4 29.63 -0.69 12.85
N SER A 5 29.49 -1.99 12.55
CA SER A 5 29.14 -2.49 11.21
C SER A 5 27.66 -2.26 10.85
N LYS A 6 26.74 -2.42 11.82
CA LYS A 6 25.29 -2.21 11.60
C LYS A 6 24.95 -0.76 11.24
N GLY A 7 25.66 0.22 11.83
CA GLY A 7 25.48 1.64 11.53
C GLY A 7 25.90 2.00 10.10
N LYS A 8 27.03 1.46 9.63
CA LYS A 8 27.51 1.66 8.25
C LYS A 8 26.58 1.05 7.20
N ILE A 9 26.04 -0.14 7.47
CA ILE A 9 25.07 -0.80 6.56
C ILE A 9 23.78 0.03 6.45
N LYS A 10 23.25 0.54 7.57
CA LYS A 10 22.08 1.43 7.54
C LYS A 10 22.36 2.73 6.78
N PHE A 11 23.54 3.32 6.96
CA PHE A 11 23.94 4.54 6.25
C PHE A 11 24.08 4.31 4.75
N ILE A 12 24.69 3.19 4.33
CA ILE A 12 24.80 2.81 2.91
C ILE A 12 23.41 2.59 2.32
N LEU A 13 22.51 1.89 3.02
CA LEU A 13 21.14 1.68 2.57
C LEU A 13 20.39 3.01 2.40
N ILE A 14 20.53 3.95 3.34
CA ILE A 14 19.93 5.29 3.25
C ILE A 14 20.53 6.08 2.08
N ALA A 15 21.85 6.04 1.88
CA ALA A 15 22.53 6.72 0.78
C ALA A 15 22.12 6.16 -0.60
N VAL A 16 22.03 4.83 -0.72
CA VAL A 16 21.51 4.17 -1.94
C VAL A 16 20.07 4.58 -2.20
N LEU A 17 19.23 4.61 -1.16
CA LEU A 17 17.83 5.04 -1.27
C LEU A 17 17.71 6.50 -1.73
N LEU A 18 18.56 7.39 -1.19
CA LEU A 18 18.60 8.81 -1.58
C LEU A 18 19.06 9.01 -3.03
N ILE A 19 20.02 8.22 -3.52
CA ILE A 19 20.47 8.27 -4.92
C ILE A 19 19.34 7.82 -5.86
N SER A 20 18.63 6.74 -5.51
CA SER A 20 17.49 6.25 -6.31
C SER A 20 16.32 7.24 -6.37
N VAL A 21 16.08 8.02 -5.31
CA VAL A 21 15.03 9.04 -5.30
C VAL A 21 15.34 10.17 -6.28
N ASN A 22 16.61 10.57 -6.44
CA ASN A 22 16.99 11.62 -7.37
C ASN A 22 16.73 11.22 -8.83
N GLU A 23 16.98 9.96 -9.21
CA GLU A 23 16.69 9.44 -10.55
C GLU A 23 15.18 9.37 -10.83
N ILE A 24 14.39 8.98 -9.82
CA ILE A 24 12.93 8.94 -9.91
C ILE A 24 12.35 10.36 -10.14
N VAL A 25 12.87 11.37 -9.44
CA VAL A 25 12.46 12.77 -9.63
C VAL A 25 12.91 13.31 -10.99
N ALA A 26 14.12 12.96 -11.45
CA ALA A 26 14.60 13.34 -12.77
C ALA A 26 13.78 12.71 -13.91
N PHE A 27 13.30 11.47 -13.73
CA PHE A 27 12.38 10.80 -14.66
C PHE A 27 11.02 11.52 -14.75
N GLU A 28 10.53 12.09 -13.65
CA GLU A 28 9.25 12.82 -13.62
C GLU A 28 9.34 14.19 -14.34
N LEU A 29 10.55 14.73 -14.53
CA LEU A 29 10.80 15.97 -15.28
C LEU A 29 10.92 15.75 -16.80
N THR A 30 11.09 14.51 -17.26
CA THR A 30 11.22 14.22 -18.69
C THR A 30 9.84 14.27 -19.32
N ARG A 31 9.56 15.32 -20.10
CA ARG A 31 8.28 15.44 -20.80
C ARG A 31 8.19 14.31 -21.85
N PRO A 32 7.05 13.62 -21.95
CA PRO A 32 6.86 12.58 -22.94
C PRO A 32 6.73 13.21 -24.32
N ASP A 33 7.44 12.64 -25.30
CA ASP A 33 7.23 12.98 -26.71
C ASP A 33 5.76 12.73 -27.10
N SER A 34 5.17 13.70 -27.79
CA SER A 34 3.75 13.74 -28.18
C SER A 34 3.32 12.60 -29.12
N THR A 35 4.25 11.76 -29.56
CA THR A 35 4.04 10.69 -30.54
C THR A 35 3.46 9.40 -29.92
N HIS A 36 3.52 9.21 -28.59
CA HIS A 36 2.99 8.00 -27.95
C HIS A 36 1.72 8.28 -27.13
N SER A 37 0.57 7.78 -27.62
CA SER A 37 -0.72 7.92 -26.92
C SER A 37 -0.81 6.95 -25.73
N ILE A 38 -0.99 7.46 -24.51
CA ILE A 38 -1.26 6.64 -23.32
C ILE A 38 -2.69 6.11 -23.37
N LYS A 39 -2.84 4.80 -23.25
CA LYS A 39 -4.16 4.13 -23.26
C LYS A 39 -4.59 3.78 -21.83
N PRO A 40 -5.75 4.24 -21.35
CA PRO A 40 -6.25 3.95 -20.01
C PRO A 40 -6.37 2.46 -19.70
N ARG A 41 -6.94 1.67 -20.62
CA ARG A 41 -6.99 0.20 -20.50
C ARG A 41 -5.59 -0.41 -20.45
N GLY A 42 -4.63 0.17 -21.16
CA GLY A 42 -3.23 -0.28 -21.14
C GLY A 42 -2.54 -0.04 -19.81
N ALA A 43 -2.84 1.07 -19.11
CA ALA A 43 -2.36 1.34 -17.76
C ALA A 43 -2.95 0.33 -16.77
N MET A 44 -4.27 0.13 -16.84
CA MET A 44 -5.00 -0.80 -15.98
C MET A 44 -4.50 -2.25 -16.10
N ILE A 45 -4.36 -2.77 -17.33
CA ILE A 45 -3.87 -4.14 -17.57
C ILE A 45 -2.46 -4.33 -17.02
N ARG A 46 -1.58 -3.32 -17.15
CA ARG A 46 -0.23 -3.40 -16.57
C ARG A 46 -0.27 -3.46 -15.06
N SER A 47 -1.08 -2.63 -14.40
CA SER A 47 -1.31 -2.73 -12.94
C SER A 47 -1.91 -4.07 -12.53
N ALA A 48 -2.75 -4.68 -13.36
CA ALA A 48 -3.29 -6.01 -13.09
C ALA A 48 -2.21 -7.11 -13.16
N ILE A 49 -1.28 -7.03 -14.11
CA ILE A 49 -0.20 -8.02 -14.19
C ILE A 49 0.77 -7.84 -13.03
N PHE A 50 1.14 -6.59 -12.72
CA PHE A 50 2.10 -6.29 -11.68
C PHE A 50 1.73 -4.99 -10.95
N PRO A 51 1.60 -5.01 -9.61
CA PRO A 51 1.19 -3.84 -8.86
C PRO A 51 2.21 -2.70 -9.03
N GLY A 52 1.70 -1.50 -9.34
CA GLY A 52 2.52 -0.33 -9.62
C GLY A 52 2.97 -0.15 -11.08
N TRP A 53 2.88 -1.17 -11.94
CA TRP A 53 3.36 -1.08 -13.33
C TRP A 53 2.52 -0.13 -14.20
N GLY A 54 1.21 -0.05 -13.98
CA GLY A 54 0.37 0.93 -14.69
C GLY A 54 0.79 2.38 -14.42
N HIS A 55 1.26 2.70 -13.22
CA HIS A 55 1.74 4.06 -12.91
C HIS A 55 3.09 4.36 -13.57
N LEU A 56 3.97 3.37 -13.72
CA LEU A 56 5.20 3.53 -14.50
C LEU A 56 4.87 3.84 -15.97
N TYR A 57 3.86 3.17 -16.53
CA TYR A 57 3.38 3.45 -17.89
C TYR A 57 2.79 4.87 -18.06
N VAL A 58 2.18 5.41 -17.00
CA VAL A 58 1.65 6.79 -16.97
C VAL A 58 2.70 7.82 -16.54
N HIS A 59 3.98 7.45 -16.50
CA HIS A 59 5.10 8.33 -16.08
C HIS A 59 4.93 8.91 -14.67
N LYS A 60 4.32 8.14 -13.75
CA LYS A 60 4.16 8.48 -12.32
C LYS A 60 4.91 7.46 -11.45
N PRO A 61 6.26 7.44 -11.47
CA PRO A 61 7.03 6.39 -10.82
C PRO A 61 6.90 6.38 -9.30
N VAL A 62 6.75 7.56 -8.67
CA VAL A 62 6.53 7.68 -7.22
C VAL A 62 5.25 6.95 -6.81
N LYS A 63 4.14 7.17 -7.53
CA LYS A 63 2.89 6.43 -7.29
C LYS A 63 3.08 4.93 -7.47
N GLY A 64 3.76 4.52 -8.55
CA GLY A 64 4.06 3.11 -8.82
C GLY A 64 4.80 2.44 -7.65
N LEU A 65 5.84 3.10 -7.13
CA LEU A 65 6.61 2.62 -5.99
C LEU A 65 5.78 2.53 -4.71
N VAL A 66 4.90 3.51 -4.47
CA VAL A 66 3.99 3.51 -3.31
C VAL A 66 3.05 2.29 -3.37
N TYR A 67 2.36 2.07 -4.49
CA TYR A 67 1.46 0.92 -4.62
C TYR A 67 2.20 -0.41 -4.56
N PHE A 68 3.37 -0.52 -5.20
CA PHE A 68 4.19 -1.73 -5.11
C PHE A 68 4.60 -2.03 -3.66
N SER A 69 5.07 -1.02 -2.93
CA SER A 69 5.47 -1.18 -1.52
C SER A 69 4.29 -1.56 -0.63
N LEU A 70 3.12 -0.97 -0.88
CA LEU A 70 1.89 -1.27 -0.16
C LEU A 70 1.46 -2.72 -0.38
N GLU A 71 1.46 -3.19 -1.62
CA GLU A 71 1.15 -4.58 -1.95
C GLU A 71 2.17 -5.55 -1.36
N ALA A 72 3.46 -5.27 -1.51
CA ALA A 72 4.54 -6.09 -0.96
C ALA A 72 4.40 -6.23 0.57
N TYR A 73 4.05 -5.15 1.27
CA TYR A 73 3.79 -5.17 2.70
C TYR A 73 2.59 -6.08 3.05
N HIS A 74 1.47 -5.95 2.36
CA HIS A 74 0.28 -6.75 2.65
C HIS A 74 0.49 -8.24 2.35
N VAL A 75 1.17 -8.56 1.24
CA VAL A 75 1.55 -9.94 0.91
C VAL A 75 2.48 -10.51 1.98
N TYR A 76 3.51 -9.77 2.39
CA TYR A 76 4.41 -10.18 3.47
C TYR A 76 3.65 -10.48 4.77
N LYS A 77 2.75 -9.58 5.18
CA LYS A 77 1.92 -9.77 6.37
C LYS A 77 0.97 -10.96 6.21
N PHE A 78 0.37 -11.15 5.04
CA PHE A 78 -0.48 -12.30 4.76
C PHE A 78 0.27 -13.62 4.91
N VAL A 79 1.47 -13.74 4.32
CA VAL A 79 2.31 -14.95 4.45
C VAL A 79 2.67 -15.20 5.91
N GLN A 80 3.18 -14.18 6.61
CA GLN A 80 3.54 -14.28 8.03
C GLN A 80 2.37 -14.80 8.89
N TYR A 81 1.17 -14.23 8.73
CA TYR A 81 0.01 -14.69 9.52
C TYR A 81 -0.57 -16.01 9.04
N ASN A 82 -0.34 -16.39 7.78
CA ASN A 82 -0.70 -17.72 7.30
C ASN A 82 0.19 -18.80 7.95
N ASP A 83 1.46 -18.52 8.21
CA ASP A 83 2.37 -19.42 8.92
C ASP A 83 1.93 -19.59 10.38
N ILE A 84 1.63 -18.49 11.07
CA ILE A 84 1.12 -18.53 12.44
C ILE A 84 -0.21 -19.30 12.51
N TYR A 85 -1.09 -19.08 11.54
CA TYR A 85 -2.33 -19.84 11.44
C TYR A 85 -2.08 -21.34 11.28
N ARG A 86 -1.06 -21.76 10.54
CA ARG A 86 -0.67 -23.17 10.40
C ARG A 86 -0.22 -23.75 11.74
N TYR A 87 0.67 -23.09 12.48
CA TYR A 87 1.10 -23.56 13.81
C TYR A 87 -0.06 -23.79 14.77
N VAL A 88 -1.01 -22.85 14.82
CA VAL A 88 -2.22 -22.98 15.65
C VAL A 88 -3.12 -24.12 15.16
N LYS A 89 -3.28 -24.28 13.85
CA LYS A 89 -4.09 -25.33 13.25
C LYS A 89 -3.50 -26.72 13.54
N ASP A 90 -2.20 -26.87 13.38
CA ASP A 90 -1.48 -28.13 13.58
C ASP A 90 -1.56 -28.54 15.06
N THR A 91 -1.29 -27.61 15.98
CA THR A 91 -1.45 -27.83 17.43
C THR A 91 -2.89 -28.24 17.79
N LYS A 92 -3.90 -27.55 17.22
CA LYS A 92 -5.32 -27.88 17.46
C LYS A 92 -5.69 -29.27 16.93
N SER A 93 -5.06 -29.70 15.83
CA SER A 93 -5.28 -31.03 15.26
C SER A 93 -4.64 -32.15 16.09
N GLU A 94 -3.53 -31.86 16.78
CA GLU A 94 -2.83 -32.82 17.62
C GLU A 94 -3.51 -33.02 18.98
N ILE A 95 -3.87 -31.94 19.68
CA ILE A 95 -4.45 -32.03 21.03
C ILE A 95 -5.96 -32.30 21.04
N GLY A 96 -6.61 -32.13 19.89
CA GLY A 96 -8.06 -32.24 19.76
C GLY A 96 -8.81 -30.94 20.09
N ILE A 97 -10.01 -30.82 19.51
CA ILE A 97 -10.82 -29.60 19.58
C ILE A 97 -11.30 -29.34 21.01
N GLU A 98 -11.70 -30.37 21.75
CA GLU A 98 -12.23 -30.25 23.11
C GLU A 98 -11.16 -29.75 24.10
N ALA A 99 -9.96 -30.33 24.06
CA ALA A 99 -8.83 -29.88 24.88
C ALA A 99 -8.48 -28.42 24.58
N TRP A 100 -8.43 -28.04 23.29
CA TRP A 100 -8.16 -26.66 22.87
C TRP A 100 -9.16 -25.64 23.42
N HIS A 101 -10.45 -25.99 23.50
CA HIS A 101 -11.49 -25.08 23.99
C HIS A 101 -11.50 -24.90 25.50
N ASN A 102 -11.01 -25.90 26.25
CA ASN A 102 -10.97 -25.86 27.71
C ASN A 102 -9.68 -25.26 28.28
N MET A 103 -8.67 -25.02 27.44
CA MET A 103 -7.40 -24.39 27.84
C MET A 103 -7.53 -22.87 28.00
N THR A 104 -6.77 -22.33 28.94
CA THR A 104 -6.50 -20.91 29.09
C THR A 104 -5.59 -20.39 27.97
N GLU A 105 -5.51 -19.06 27.86
CA GLU A 105 -4.75 -18.38 26.83
C GLU A 105 -3.24 -18.64 26.93
N THR A 106 -2.73 -18.72 28.16
CA THR A 106 -1.33 -19.01 28.48
C THR A 106 -0.97 -20.45 28.14
N GLU A 107 -1.85 -21.40 28.49
CA GLU A 107 -1.67 -22.82 28.17
C GLU A 107 -1.64 -23.06 26.66
N LYS A 108 -2.50 -22.36 25.90
CA LYS A 108 -2.46 -22.46 24.43
C LYS A 108 -1.15 -21.95 23.84
N LYS A 109 -0.59 -20.86 24.36
CA LYS A 109 0.72 -20.33 23.91
C LYS A 109 1.84 -21.30 24.23
N GLU A 110 1.86 -21.83 25.45
CA GLU A 110 2.83 -22.83 25.88
C GLU A 110 2.73 -24.09 25.03
N LYS A 111 1.52 -24.56 24.74
CA LYS A 111 1.33 -25.77 23.93
C LYS A 111 1.74 -25.59 22.48
N ILE A 112 1.47 -24.43 21.88
CA ILE A 112 1.97 -24.12 20.54
C ILE A 112 3.50 -24.11 20.52
N LYS A 113 4.13 -23.53 21.55
CA LYS A 113 5.59 -23.52 21.68
C LYS A 113 6.16 -24.93 21.84
N ASP A 114 5.50 -25.79 22.61
CA ASP A 114 5.86 -27.20 22.82
C ASP A 114 5.78 -28.01 21.50
N VAL A 115 4.67 -27.86 20.76
CA VAL A 115 4.42 -28.63 19.53
C VAL A 115 5.24 -28.12 18.34
N THR A 116 5.32 -26.81 18.15
CA THR A 116 5.87 -26.20 16.93
C THR A 116 7.22 -25.52 17.12
N GLY A 117 7.65 -25.33 18.37
CA GLY A 117 8.82 -24.50 18.70
C GLY A 117 8.59 -23.00 18.53
N TYR A 118 7.40 -22.56 18.09
CA TYR A 118 7.09 -21.16 17.82
C TYR A 118 6.49 -20.45 19.04
N GLU A 119 7.10 -19.32 19.43
CA GLU A 119 6.58 -18.49 20.51
C GLU A 119 5.49 -17.53 20.00
N LEU A 120 4.25 -17.83 20.36
CA LEU A 120 3.09 -17.00 19.99
C LEU A 120 3.10 -15.68 20.77
N HIS A 121 3.19 -14.56 20.05
CA HIS A 121 3.17 -13.22 20.64
C HIS A 121 1.73 -12.75 20.91
N ASP A 122 1.51 -11.92 21.93
CA ASP A 122 0.18 -11.47 22.39
C ASP A 122 -0.68 -10.85 21.29
N ALA A 123 -0.08 -10.15 20.34
CA ALA A 123 -0.79 -9.51 19.22
C ALA A 123 -1.33 -10.51 18.15
N THR A 124 -1.11 -11.81 18.32
CA THR A 124 -1.36 -12.83 17.27
C THR A 124 -2.45 -13.85 17.63
N TRP A 125 -3.23 -13.58 18.68
CA TRP A 125 -4.20 -14.51 19.26
C TRP A 125 -5.26 -15.08 18.29
N ARG A 126 -5.66 -14.32 17.26
CA ARG A 126 -6.62 -14.77 16.25
C ARG A 126 -5.99 -14.73 14.86
N PRO A 127 -5.04 -15.64 14.55
CA PRO A 127 -4.23 -15.54 13.34
C PRO A 127 -5.06 -15.70 12.07
N ARG A 128 -6.17 -16.46 12.13
CA ARG A 128 -7.11 -16.62 11.01
C ARG A 128 -7.75 -15.29 10.61
N GLU A 129 -8.28 -14.55 11.57
CA GLU A 129 -8.93 -13.25 11.33
C GLU A 129 -7.92 -12.23 10.83
N ILE A 130 -6.73 -12.21 11.45
CA ILE A 130 -5.67 -11.27 11.07
C ILE A 130 -5.20 -11.55 9.65
N ARG A 131 -4.91 -12.81 9.30
CA ARG A 131 -4.56 -13.21 7.92
C ARG A 131 -5.65 -12.79 6.93
N ASN A 132 -6.92 -13.10 7.22
CA ASN A 132 -8.03 -12.74 6.33
C ASN A 132 -8.16 -11.22 6.17
N LYS A 133 -7.94 -10.44 7.24
CA LYS A 133 -7.91 -8.99 7.18
C LYS A 133 -6.83 -8.49 6.21
N TYR A 134 -5.60 -9.00 6.29
CA TYR A 134 -4.53 -8.62 5.36
C TYR A 134 -4.79 -9.09 3.92
N ALA A 135 -5.43 -10.25 3.73
CA ALA A 135 -5.87 -10.70 2.41
C ALA A 135 -6.87 -9.73 1.78
N TRP A 136 -7.88 -9.29 2.55
CA TRP A 136 -8.86 -8.32 2.09
C TRP A 136 -8.25 -6.96 1.79
N TRP A 137 -7.33 -6.48 2.64
CA TRP A 137 -6.61 -5.24 2.37
C TRP A 137 -5.73 -5.33 1.12
N CYS A 138 -5.03 -6.45 0.92
CA CYS A 138 -4.25 -6.71 -0.30
C CYS A 138 -5.14 -6.60 -1.55
N VAL A 139 -6.27 -7.31 -1.58
CA VAL A 139 -7.21 -7.23 -2.71
C VAL A 139 -7.75 -5.81 -2.91
N GLY A 140 -8.10 -5.12 -1.83
CA GLY A 140 -8.62 -3.76 -1.89
C GLY A 140 -7.61 -2.77 -2.45
N PHE A 141 -6.38 -2.75 -1.91
CA PHE A 141 -5.32 -1.85 -2.38
C PHE A 141 -4.89 -2.16 -3.81
N TYR A 142 -4.90 -3.44 -4.20
CA TYR A 142 -4.57 -3.86 -5.55
C TYR A 142 -5.57 -3.30 -6.57
N ILE A 143 -6.87 -3.41 -6.27
CA ILE A 143 -7.92 -2.83 -7.13
C ILE A 143 -7.82 -1.30 -7.14
N ILE A 144 -7.59 -0.65 -6.00
CA ILE A 144 -7.45 0.81 -5.91
C ILE A 144 -6.28 1.29 -6.78
N GLY A 145 -5.10 0.66 -6.69
CA GLY A 145 -3.95 1.02 -7.52
C GLY A 145 -4.19 0.79 -9.01
N MET A 146 -4.93 -0.25 -9.36
CA MET A 146 -5.33 -0.49 -10.74
C MET A 146 -6.27 0.61 -11.27
N LEU A 147 -7.26 1.02 -10.48
CA LEU A 147 -8.19 2.10 -10.84
C LEU A 147 -7.52 3.47 -10.85
N ASP A 148 -6.63 3.76 -9.90
CA ASP A 148 -5.88 5.03 -9.86
C ASP A 148 -5.00 5.17 -11.11
N ALA A 149 -4.33 4.09 -11.54
CA ALA A 149 -3.57 4.10 -12.79
C ALA A 149 -4.46 4.32 -14.03
N TYR A 150 -5.66 3.75 -14.03
CA TYR A 150 -6.63 3.95 -15.10
C TYR A 150 -7.10 5.41 -15.17
N VAL A 151 -7.48 6.00 -14.03
CA VAL A 151 -7.91 7.41 -13.95
C VAL A 151 -6.75 8.35 -14.27
N ASP A 152 -5.55 8.07 -13.79
CA ASP A 152 -4.34 8.84 -14.13
C ASP A 152 -4.07 8.86 -15.63
N ALA A 153 -4.29 7.73 -16.32
CA ALA A 153 -4.15 7.63 -17.76
C ALA A 153 -5.25 8.40 -18.52
N GLN A 154 -6.49 8.43 -17.99
CA GLN A 154 -7.57 9.26 -18.55
C GLN A 154 -7.24 10.76 -18.40
N LEU A 155 -6.70 11.14 -17.25
CA LEU A 155 -6.34 12.52 -16.93
C LEU A 155 -5.00 12.96 -17.53
N TYR A 156 -4.30 12.08 -18.23
CA TYR A 156 -2.94 12.32 -18.68
C TYR A 156 -2.82 13.51 -19.65
N TYR A 157 -3.78 13.64 -20.56
CA TYR A 157 -3.84 14.71 -21.56
C TYR A 157 -4.70 15.90 -21.13
N PHE A 158 -5.22 15.91 -19.91
CA PHE A 158 -5.98 17.06 -19.44
C PHE A 158 -5.05 18.27 -19.33
N PRO A 159 -5.46 19.43 -19.86
CA PRO A 159 -4.66 20.63 -19.77
C PRO A 159 -4.42 20.94 -18.29
N LYS A 160 -3.14 21.00 -17.92
CA LYS A 160 -2.72 21.51 -16.62
C LYS A 160 -2.78 23.02 -16.76
N ASP A 161 -3.97 23.59 -16.62
CA ASP A 161 -4.11 25.02 -16.53
C ASP A 161 -3.31 25.44 -15.30
N ASN A 162 -2.17 26.10 -15.53
CA ASN A 162 -1.60 26.94 -14.50
C ASN A 162 -2.65 28.02 -14.32
N VAL A 163 -3.48 27.91 -13.29
CA VAL A 163 -4.24 29.05 -12.82
C VAL A 163 -3.18 30.02 -12.32
N GLU A 164 -2.62 30.82 -13.22
CA GLU A 164 -2.04 32.09 -12.87
C GLU A 164 -3.17 32.84 -12.18
N LEU A 165 -3.14 32.83 -10.85
CA LEU A 165 -3.76 33.88 -10.08
C LEU A 165 -3.01 35.15 -10.48
N THR A 166 -3.35 35.69 -11.65
CA THR A 166 -2.98 37.06 -11.96
C THR A 166 -3.63 37.86 -10.85
N THR A 167 -2.81 38.35 -9.92
CA THR A 167 -3.23 39.31 -8.92
C THR A 167 -3.41 40.63 -9.66
N ASP A 168 -4.34 40.67 -10.61
CA ASP A 168 -4.86 41.93 -11.09
C ASP A 168 -5.56 42.54 -9.89
N ASN A 169 -5.05 43.67 -9.43
CA ASN A 169 -5.65 44.50 -8.38
C ASN A 169 -6.96 45.14 -8.85
N ILE A 170 -7.86 44.35 -9.42
CA ILE A 170 -9.25 44.69 -9.61
C ILE A 170 -10.01 43.78 -8.65
N SER A 171 -10.25 44.31 -7.46
CA SER A 171 -11.18 43.76 -6.48
C SER A 171 -12.56 43.53 -7.10
N ARG A 172 -12.75 42.40 -7.78
CA ARG A 172 -14.07 41.82 -8.00
C ARG A 172 -14.38 41.02 -6.76
N SER A 173 -15.12 41.63 -5.85
CA SER A 173 -15.77 40.92 -4.75
C SER A 173 -16.58 39.77 -5.34
N ILE A 174 -16.18 38.54 -5.02
CA ILE A 174 -17.05 37.37 -5.21
C ILE A 174 -18.08 37.47 -4.10
N GLY A 175 -19.16 38.21 -4.37
CA GLY A 175 -20.33 38.26 -3.51
C GLY A 175 -21.14 36.98 -3.68
N ILE A 176 -21.05 36.05 -2.73
CA ILE A 176 -21.99 34.94 -2.63
C ILE A 176 -23.27 35.52 -2.01
N SER A 177 -24.32 35.73 -2.80
CA SER A 177 -25.63 36.14 -2.29
C SER A 177 -26.49 34.91 -1.98
N PHE A 178 -26.85 34.75 -0.71
CA PHE A 178 -27.90 33.82 -0.31
C PHE A 178 -29.20 34.61 -0.16
N SER A 179 -30.17 34.31 -1.02
CA SER A 179 -31.54 34.80 -0.91
C SER A 179 -32.42 33.69 -0.36
N TRP A 180 -33.16 33.98 0.72
CA TRP A 180 -34.19 33.10 1.23
C TRP A 180 -35.52 33.85 1.24
N SER A 181 -36.52 33.36 0.50
CA SER A 181 -37.87 33.93 0.51
C SER A 181 -38.78 33.07 1.37
N LEU A 182 -39.21 33.60 2.52
CA LEU A 182 -40.36 33.08 3.25
C LEU A 182 -41.63 33.65 2.64
N ARG A 183 -42.40 32.81 1.97
CA ARG A 183 -43.78 33.13 1.61
C ARG A 183 -44.65 32.83 2.83
N ARG A 184 -45.26 33.86 3.42
CA ARG A 184 -46.43 33.71 4.29
C ARG A 184 -47.68 33.63 3.42
#